data_AF-A0A9D9L7S0-F1
#
_entry.id   AF-A0A9D9L7S0-F1
#
_cell.length_a   1.000
_cell.length_b   1.000
_cell.length_c   1.000
_cell.angle_alpha   90.00
_cell.angle_beta   90.00
_cell.angle_gamma   90.00
#
_symmetry.space_group_name_H-M   'P 1'
#
loop_
_entity.id
_entity.type
_entity.pdbx_description
1 polymer ?
#
loop_
_entity_poly.entity_id
_entity_poly.type
_entity_poly.pdbx_seq_one_letter_code
_entity_poly.pdbx_strand_id
1 'polypeptide(L)'
;MDSNLHSIQKLRAEIQTSKLFRFFMTKEQKEEAEKIEKQLNHTIEIIEKYYKYFSDSGWCLYDSMNTKIAEKAVIAYETQGEAEGEQVLLSFYKNDVKEVIHWIKNKAKPFMDRYDLIQKAFDDHFNKRYYASIPLFLIIIDGAVNDFTQSKGFFAEGTDVTAWDCLV
;
A
#
# COMPACT_ATOMS: atom_id res chain seq x y z
N MET A 1 16.62 -0.02 12.15
CA MET A 1 16.30 0.28 10.74
C MET A 1 15.90 -1.05 10.16
N ASP A 2 14.61 -1.25 9.90
CA ASP A 2 14.10 -2.56 9.50
C ASP A 2 14.80 -3.04 8.22
N SER A 3 15.30 -4.26 8.26
CA SER A 3 16.03 -4.91 7.16
C SER A 3 15.14 -5.23 5.95
N ASN A 4 13.84 -4.96 6.06
CA ASN A 4 12.83 -5.51 5.16
C ASN A 4 12.54 -4.59 3.95
N LEU A 5 12.89 -3.29 4.03
CA LEU A 5 12.77 -2.33 2.92
C LEU A 5 13.89 -2.48 1.87
N HIS A 6 14.16 -3.70 1.39
CA HIS A 6 15.24 -4.01 0.45
C HIS A 6 15.14 -3.18 -0.85
N SER A 7 13.92 -2.99 -1.37
CA SER A 7 13.66 -2.18 -2.57
C SER A 7 14.04 -0.71 -2.38
N ILE A 8 13.81 -0.14 -1.19
CA ILE A 8 14.19 1.24 -0.86
C ILE A 8 15.71 1.39 -0.77
N GLN A 9 16.39 0.41 -0.14
CA GLN A 9 17.86 0.42 -0.05
C GLN A 9 18.50 0.32 -1.44
N LYS A 10 17.98 -0.56 -2.29
CA LYS A 10 18.41 -0.68 -3.69
C LYS A 10 18.19 0.62 -4.46
N LEU A 11 17.01 1.23 -4.32
CA LEU A 11 16.67 2.48 -4.97
C LEU A 11 17.56 3.65 -4.51
N ARG A 12 17.90 3.72 -3.21
CA ARG A 12 18.92 4.67 -2.70
C ARG A 12 20.28 4.44 -3.36
N ALA A 13 20.71 3.19 -3.53
CA ALA A 13 21.98 2.87 -4.18
C ALA A 13 21.99 3.25 -5.68
N GLU A 14 20.88 3.03 -6.38
CA GLU A 14 20.70 3.44 -7.78
C GLU A 14 20.75 4.97 -7.93
N ILE A 15 20.11 5.72 -7.03
CA ILE A 15 20.24 7.20 -6.98
C ILE A 15 21.70 7.62 -6.84
N GLN A 16 22.45 7.04 -5.90
CA GLN A 16 23.86 7.38 -5.71
C GLN A 16 24.71 7.03 -6.93
N THR A 17 24.44 5.88 -7.56
CA THR A 17 25.14 5.44 -8.77
C THR A 17 24.86 6.39 -9.94
N SER A 18 23.62 6.84 -10.10
CA SER A 18 23.24 7.80 -11.15
C SER A 18 24.00 9.13 -11.06
N LYS A 19 24.39 9.56 -9.85
CA LYS A 19 25.18 10.79 -9.65
C LYS A 19 26.56 10.71 -10.27
N LEU A 20 27.16 9.52 -10.33
CA LEU A 20 28.47 9.31 -10.94
C LEU A 20 28.45 9.60 -12.45
N PHE A 21 27.29 9.42 -13.10
CA PHE A 21 27.12 9.65 -14.52
C PHE A 21 26.64 11.07 -14.88
N ARG A 22 26.38 11.94 -13.88
CA ARG A 22 25.97 13.35 -14.11
C ARG A 22 26.96 14.14 -14.96
N PHE A 23 28.24 13.76 -14.97
CA PHE A 23 29.26 14.45 -15.76
C PHE A 23 28.97 14.42 -17.26
N PHE A 24 28.30 13.39 -17.77
CA PHE A 24 27.97 13.23 -19.20
C PHE A 24 26.67 13.92 -19.62
N MET A 25 25.94 14.57 -18.70
CA MET A 25 24.63 15.17 -18.95
C MET A 25 24.72 16.65 -19.36
N THR A 26 23.76 17.11 -20.17
CA THR A 26 23.55 18.54 -20.46
C THR A 26 23.05 19.29 -19.21
N LYS A 27 23.04 20.63 -19.27
CA LYS A 27 22.54 21.46 -18.15
C LYS A 27 21.07 21.17 -17.82
N GLU A 28 20.22 21.09 -18.84
CA GLU A 28 18.79 20.78 -18.69
C GLU A 28 18.57 19.40 -18.07
N GLN A 29 19.30 18.38 -18.54
CA GLN A 29 19.25 17.03 -17.98
C GLN A 29 19.70 16.98 -16.52
N LYS A 30 20.69 17.80 -16.13
CA LYS A 30 21.13 17.91 -14.73
C LYS A 30 20.03 18.51 -13.84
N GLU A 31 19.37 19.56 -14.29
CA GLU A 31 18.27 20.21 -13.56
C GLU A 31 17.08 19.25 -13.39
N GLU A 32 16.72 18.49 -14.44
CA GLU A 32 15.68 17.48 -14.37
C GLU A 32 16.06 16.32 -13.43
N ALA A 33 17.29 15.82 -13.52
CA ALA A 33 17.79 14.76 -12.64
C ALA A 33 17.81 15.19 -11.17
N GLU A 34 18.13 16.46 -10.86
CA GLU A 34 18.04 17.01 -9.50
C GLU A 34 16.61 17.06 -8.99
N LYS A 35 15.65 17.43 -9.84
CA LYS A 35 14.24 17.45 -9.48
C LYS A 35 13.72 16.05 -9.17
N ILE A 36 14.02 15.09 -10.04
CA ILE A 36 13.66 13.67 -9.85
C ILE A 36 14.28 13.13 -8.56
N GLU A 37 15.58 13.40 -8.32
CA GLU A 37 16.27 12.97 -7.10
C GLU A 37 15.58 13.51 -5.85
N LYS A 38 15.25 14.81 -5.81
CA LYS A 38 14.57 15.42 -4.67
C LYS A 38 13.19 14.78 -4.42
N GLN A 39 12.41 14.58 -5.48
CA GLN A 39 11.09 13.94 -5.38
C GLN A 39 11.20 12.50 -4.88
N LEU A 40 12.21 11.77 -5.34
CA LEU A 40 12.42 10.38 -4.97
C LEU A 40 12.89 10.25 -3.51
N ASN A 41 13.87 11.06 -3.09
CA ASN A 41 14.31 11.11 -1.69
C ASN A 41 13.15 11.47 -0.75
N HIS A 42 12.31 12.44 -1.13
CA HIS A 42 11.12 12.80 -0.37
C HIS A 42 10.14 11.62 -0.27
N THR A 43 9.89 10.93 -1.38
CA THR A 43 8.99 9.76 -1.40
C THR A 43 9.51 8.63 -0.50
N ILE A 44 10.81 8.35 -0.54
CA ILE A 44 11.45 7.36 0.33
C ILE A 44 11.28 7.74 1.80
N GLU A 45 11.50 9.02 2.15
CA GLU A 45 11.35 9.49 3.53
C GLU A 45 9.90 9.30 4.02
N ILE A 46 8.91 9.64 3.18
CA ILE A 46 7.50 9.42 3.49
C ILE A 46 7.20 7.94 3.71
N ILE A 47 7.72 7.04 2.86
CA ILE A 47 7.55 5.59 3.00
C ILE A 47 8.15 5.10 4.32
N GLU A 48 9.40 5.45 4.61
CA GLU A 48 10.09 5.03 5.85
C GLU A 48 9.35 5.52 7.11
N LYS A 49 8.89 6.78 7.09
CA LYS A 49 8.08 7.35 8.18
C LYS A 49 6.73 6.66 8.29
N TYR A 50 6.06 6.42 7.17
CA TYR A 50 4.76 5.74 7.16
C TYR A 50 4.87 4.38 7.85
N TYR A 51 5.83 3.55 7.44
CA TYR A 51 6.01 2.23 8.05
C TYR A 51 6.32 2.36 9.54
N LYS A 52 7.25 3.24 9.91
CA LYS A 52 7.56 3.51 11.32
C LYS A 52 6.32 3.88 12.16
N TYR A 53 5.36 4.61 11.59
CA TYR A 53 4.22 5.13 12.35
C TYR A 53 2.99 4.22 12.32
N PHE A 54 2.81 3.42 11.28
CA PHE A 54 1.54 2.74 11.03
C PHE A 54 1.64 1.22 10.86
N SER A 55 2.84 0.65 10.71
CA SER A 55 2.99 -0.80 10.49
C SER A 55 2.52 -1.64 11.67
N ASP A 56 2.80 -1.19 12.90
CA ASP A 56 2.43 -1.90 14.13
C ASP A 56 0.91 -1.97 14.32
N SER A 57 0.17 -0.99 13.76
CA SER A 57 -1.30 -0.97 13.70
C SER A 57 -1.87 -1.73 12.50
N GLY A 58 -1.01 -2.40 11.71
CA GLY A 58 -1.40 -3.24 10.57
C GLY A 58 -1.64 -2.48 9.26
N TRP A 59 -1.30 -1.19 9.19
CA TRP A 59 -1.40 -0.45 7.94
C TRP A 59 -0.22 -0.76 7.02
N CYS A 60 -0.51 -0.97 5.73
CA CYS A 60 0.50 -1.25 4.73
C CYS A 60 0.33 -0.33 3.50
N LEU A 61 1.44 0.17 2.95
CA LEU A 61 1.44 0.80 1.64
C LEU A 61 1.51 -0.27 0.55
N TYR A 62 0.72 -0.09 -0.50
CA TYR A 62 0.70 -0.93 -1.69
C TYR A 62 0.71 -0.05 -2.94
N ASP A 63 1.13 -0.60 -4.08
CA ASP A 63 1.42 0.16 -5.31
C ASP A 63 0.31 1.08 -5.80
N SER A 64 -0.95 0.72 -5.60
CA SER A 64 -2.09 1.54 -6.02
C SER A 64 -2.54 2.56 -4.97
N MET A 65 -1.93 2.57 -3.78
CA MET A 65 -2.14 3.59 -2.78
C MET A 65 -1.38 4.86 -3.17
N ASN A 66 -2.11 5.96 -3.23
CA ASN A 66 -1.54 7.25 -3.61
C ASN A 66 -0.53 7.71 -2.54
N THR A 67 0.74 7.91 -2.94
CA THR A 67 1.81 8.42 -2.06
C THR A 67 1.43 9.74 -1.38
N LYS A 68 0.52 10.52 -1.96
CA LYS A 68 -0.04 11.74 -1.33
C LYS A 68 -0.88 11.45 -0.09
N ILE A 69 -1.58 10.30 -0.03
CA ILE A 69 -2.34 9.89 1.14
C ILE A 69 -1.38 9.47 2.25
N ALA A 70 -0.34 8.72 1.91
CA ALA A 70 0.73 8.36 2.84
C ALA A 70 1.39 9.62 3.44
N GLU A 71 1.74 10.59 2.59
CA GLU A 71 2.31 11.86 3.02
C GLU A 71 1.37 12.66 3.94
N LYS A 72 0.09 12.77 3.59
CA LYS A 72 -0.90 13.44 4.46
C LYS A 72 -1.04 12.77 5.81
N ALA A 73 -1.03 11.43 5.85
CA ALA A 73 -1.13 10.68 7.10
C ALA A 73 0.12 10.88 7.97
N VAL A 74 1.32 10.83 7.37
CA VAL A 74 2.58 11.13 8.05
C VAL A 74 2.59 12.54 8.62
N ILE A 75 2.17 13.55 7.83
CA ILE A 75 2.10 14.94 8.31
C ILE A 75 1.08 15.08 9.45
N ALA A 76 -0.09 14.45 9.35
CA ALA A 76 -1.09 14.48 10.41
C ALA A 76 -0.56 13.81 11.70
N TYR A 77 0.13 12.68 11.57
CA TYR A 77 0.80 12.00 12.68
C TYR A 77 1.83 12.90 13.36
N GLU A 78 2.76 13.48 12.59
CA GLU A 78 3.86 14.30 13.13
C GLU A 78 3.35 15.61 13.77
N THR A 79 2.20 16.13 13.33
CA THR A 79 1.66 17.42 13.81
C THR A 79 0.65 17.29 14.94
N GLN A 80 -0.17 16.23 14.94
CA GLN A 80 -1.33 16.10 15.84
C GLN A 80 -1.35 14.78 16.61
N GLY A 81 -0.63 13.76 16.14
CA GLY A 81 -0.52 12.47 16.79
C GLY A 81 -1.14 11.33 15.99
N GLU A 82 -1.02 10.13 16.56
CA GLU A 82 -1.38 8.86 15.91
C GLU A 82 -2.82 8.82 15.42
N ALA A 83 -3.76 9.25 16.26
CA ALA A 83 -5.19 9.20 15.94
C ALA A 83 -5.51 9.99 14.67
N GLU A 84 -4.97 11.19 14.51
CA GLU A 84 -5.19 12.04 13.35
C GLU A 84 -4.53 11.47 12.09
N GLY A 85 -3.34 10.87 12.23
CA GLY A 85 -2.70 10.10 11.16
C GLY A 85 -3.60 8.97 10.65
N GLU A 86 -4.13 8.15 11.55
CA GLU A 86 -5.04 7.06 11.20
C GLU A 86 -6.36 7.56 10.62
N GLN A 87 -6.90 8.68 11.08
CA GLN A 87 -8.12 9.25 10.51
C GLN A 87 -7.97 9.60 9.03
N VAL A 88 -6.78 10.01 8.58
CA VAL A 88 -6.51 10.24 7.16
C VAL A 88 -6.65 8.93 6.38
N LEU A 89 -6.05 7.84 6.87
CA LEU A 89 -6.10 6.51 6.25
C LEU A 89 -7.54 5.98 6.23
N LEU A 90 -8.24 6.06 7.36
CA LEU A 90 -9.64 5.64 7.48
C LEU A 90 -10.55 6.42 6.54
N SER A 91 -10.33 7.73 6.39
CA SER A 91 -11.12 8.58 5.50
C SER A 91 -10.95 8.18 4.04
N PHE A 92 -9.73 7.80 3.63
CA PHE A 92 -9.47 7.28 2.29
C PHE A 92 -10.26 5.99 2.02
N TYR A 93 -10.25 5.01 2.95
CA TYR A 93 -10.99 3.75 2.78
C TYR A 93 -12.51 3.89 2.90
N LYS A 94 -13.00 4.96 3.52
CA LYS A 94 -14.44 5.24 3.61
C LYS A 94 -14.99 5.91 2.35
N ASN A 95 -14.17 6.65 1.60
CA ASN A 95 -14.66 7.52 0.53
C ASN A 95 -13.98 7.25 -0.83
N ASP A 96 -12.65 7.20 -0.86
CA ASP A 96 -11.87 7.36 -2.10
C ASP A 96 -11.50 6.01 -2.74
N VAL A 97 -11.42 4.94 -1.96
CA VAL A 97 -11.05 3.60 -2.46
C VAL A 97 -12.03 3.05 -3.51
N LYS A 98 -13.21 3.64 -3.63
CA LYS A 98 -14.29 3.21 -4.54
C LYS A 98 -13.83 3.11 -6.00
N GLU A 99 -12.91 3.97 -6.41
CA GLU A 99 -12.39 4.01 -7.78
C GLU A 99 -11.43 2.86 -8.10
N VAL A 100 -10.85 2.22 -7.07
CA VAL A 100 -9.88 1.13 -7.21
C VAL A 100 -10.56 -0.24 -7.37
N ILE A 101 -11.83 -0.36 -6.96
CA ILE A 101 -12.58 -1.63 -6.88
C ILE A 101 -12.72 -2.31 -8.23
N HIS A 102 -12.96 -1.54 -9.29
CA HIS A 102 -13.17 -2.08 -10.64
C HIS A 102 -11.97 -2.90 -11.14
N TRP A 103 -10.78 -2.61 -10.62
CA TRP A 103 -9.54 -3.25 -11.03
C TRP A 103 -9.36 -4.65 -10.41
N ILE A 104 -10.06 -4.96 -9.31
CA ILE A 104 -9.87 -6.21 -8.55
C ILE A 104 -10.34 -7.43 -9.36
N LYS A 105 -11.40 -7.28 -10.16
CA LYS A 105 -12.03 -8.39 -10.90
C LYS A 105 -11.01 -9.26 -11.63
N ASN A 106 -10.13 -8.63 -12.41
CA ASN A 106 -9.26 -9.34 -13.35
C ASN A 106 -7.86 -9.61 -12.80
N LYS A 107 -7.61 -9.38 -11.50
CA LYS A 107 -6.27 -9.57 -10.90
C LYS A 107 -5.93 -11.03 -10.65
N ALA A 108 -6.92 -11.86 -10.32
CA ALA A 108 -6.72 -13.29 -10.10
C ALA A 108 -8.05 -14.06 -10.25
N LYS A 109 -7.95 -15.33 -10.62
CA LYS A 109 -9.11 -16.22 -10.76
C LYS A 109 -10.00 -16.27 -9.50
N PRO A 110 -9.46 -16.39 -8.27
CA PRO A 110 -10.30 -16.42 -7.07
C PRO A 110 -11.16 -15.16 -6.86
N PHE A 111 -10.70 -13.99 -7.33
CA PHE A 111 -11.47 -12.74 -7.30
C PHE A 111 -12.48 -12.67 -8.44
N MET A 112 -12.15 -13.18 -9.63
CA MET A 112 -13.11 -13.31 -10.74
C MET A 112 -14.30 -14.18 -10.33
N ASP A 113 -14.03 -15.34 -9.76
CA ASP A 113 -15.04 -16.33 -9.37
C ASP A 113 -15.97 -15.81 -8.25
N ARG A 114 -15.51 -14.82 -7.47
CA ARG A 114 -16.24 -14.21 -6.35
C ARG A 114 -16.65 -12.76 -6.60
N TYR A 115 -16.60 -12.29 -7.84
CA TYR A 115 -16.78 -10.87 -8.15
C TYR A 115 -18.13 -10.32 -7.65
N ASP A 116 -19.21 -11.09 -7.78
CA ASP A 116 -20.54 -10.71 -7.28
C ASP A 116 -20.57 -10.51 -5.76
N LEU A 117 -19.82 -11.31 -5.00
CA LEU A 117 -19.69 -11.16 -3.54
C LEU A 117 -18.83 -9.96 -3.18
N ILE A 118 -17.75 -9.72 -3.93
CA ILE A 118 -16.89 -8.54 -3.78
C ILE A 118 -17.71 -7.27 -3.99
N GLN A 119 -18.55 -7.21 -5.03
CA GLN A 119 -19.43 -6.06 -5.28
C GLN A 119 -20.38 -5.82 -4.10
N LYS A 120 -21.04 -6.87 -3.59
CA LYS A 120 -21.92 -6.77 -2.41
C LYS A 120 -21.18 -6.27 -1.17
N ALA A 121 -19.96 -6.78 -0.91
CA ALA A 121 -19.15 -6.35 0.22
C ALA A 121 -18.84 -4.85 0.16
N PHE A 122 -18.46 -4.36 -1.02
CA PHE A 122 -18.22 -2.93 -1.23
C PHE A 122 -19.51 -2.10 -1.14
N ASP A 123 -20.61 -2.55 -1.72
CA ASP A 123 -21.90 -1.87 -1.61
C ASP A 123 -22.31 -1.73 -0.13
N ASP A 124 -22.20 -2.80 0.65
CA ASP A 124 -22.46 -2.77 2.09
C ASP A 124 -21.50 -1.81 2.83
N HIS A 125 -20.21 -1.81 2.47
CA HIS A 125 -19.20 -0.96 3.08
C HIS A 125 -19.51 0.53 2.88
N PHE A 126 -19.79 0.97 1.65
CA PHE A 126 -20.10 2.38 1.38
C PHE A 126 -21.47 2.80 1.90
N ASN A 127 -22.41 1.86 2.06
CA ASN A 127 -23.66 2.09 2.77
C ASN A 127 -23.50 1.98 4.30
N LYS A 128 -22.27 1.90 4.81
CA LYS A 128 -21.93 1.84 6.25
C LYS A 128 -22.55 0.63 6.97
N ARG A 129 -22.92 -0.42 6.24
CA ARG A 129 -23.38 -1.71 6.78
C ARG A 129 -22.18 -2.58 7.14
N TYR A 130 -21.31 -2.06 8.02
CA TYR A 130 -20.04 -2.70 8.37
C TYR A 130 -20.19 -4.09 8.97
N TYR A 131 -21.30 -4.33 9.68
CA TYR A 131 -21.65 -5.64 10.22
C TYR A 131 -21.83 -6.72 9.14
N ALA A 132 -22.15 -6.32 7.89
CA ALA A 132 -22.30 -7.22 6.75
C ALA A 132 -21.04 -7.21 5.87
N SER A 133 -20.47 -6.02 5.60
CA SER A 133 -19.30 -5.91 4.72
C SER A 133 -18.05 -6.54 5.31
N ILE A 134 -17.78 -6.34 6.61
CA ILE A 134 -16.55 -6.85 7.25
C ILE A 134 -16.51 -8.39 7.20
N PRO A 135 -17.53 -9.13 7.69
CA PRO A 135 -17.50 -10.59 7.58
C PRO A 135 -17.38 -11.08 6.14
N LEU A 136 -18.05 -10.41 5.19
CA LEU A 136 -17.99 -10.82 3.79
C LEU A 136 -16.59 -10.62 3.19
N PHE A 137 -15.91 -9.51 3.50
CA PHE A 137 -14.50 -9.33 3.10
C PHE A 137 -13.59 -10.42 3.69
N LEU A 138 -13.74 -10.74 4.98
CA LEU A 138 -12.92 -11.76 5.62
C LEU A 138 -13.14 -13.15 4.98
N ILE A 139 -14.38 -13.51 4.68
CA ILE A 139 -14.71 -14.77 3.98
C ILE A 139 -14.08 -14.80 2.58
N ILE A 140 -14.14 -13.68 1.84
CA ILE A 140 -13.56 -13.60 0.49
C ILE A 140 -12.04 -13.75 0.56
N ILE A 141 -11.37 -13.06 1.50
CA ILE A 141 -9.92 -13.14 1.68
C ILE A 141 -9.50 -14.57 2.03
N ASP A 142 -10.19 -15.20 3.00
CA ASP A 142 -9.87 -16.55 3.44
C ASP A 142 -10.03 -17.57 2.30
N GLY A 143 -11.14 -17.48 1.56
CA GLY A 143 -11.39 -18.33 0.40
C GLY A 143 -10.40 -18.09 -0.74
N ALA A 144 -10.02 -16.84 -1.01
CA ALA A 144 -9.04 -16.53 -2.05
C ALA A 144 -7.65 -17.10 -1.73
N VAL A 145 -7.24 -17.05 -0.47
CA VAL A 145 -5.96 -17.65 -0.02
C VAL A 145 -6.04 -19.17 -0.03
N ASN A 146 -7.15 -19.76 0.40
CA ASN A 146 -7.35 -21.21 0.29
C ASN A 146 -7.28 -21.71 -1.15
N ASP A 147 -7.86 -20.98 -2.11
CA ASP A 147 -7.73 -21.31 -3.53
C ASP A 147 -6.30 -21.19 -4.04
N PHE A 148 -5.48 -20.32 -3.45
CA PHE A 148 -4.07 -20.19 -3.85
C PHE A 148 -3.19 -21.28 -3.22
N THR A 149 -3.32 -21.52 -1.91
CA THR A 149 -2.54 -22.50 -1.16
C THR A 149 -3.03 -23.94 -1.36
N GLN A 150 -4.24 -24.12 -1.91
CA GLN A 150 -4.93 -25.40 -2.14
C GLN A 150 -5.13 -26.24 -0.87
N SER A 151 -4.92 -25.67 0.32
CA SER A 151 -4.88 -26.43 1.56
C SER A 151 -5.21 -25.63 2.82
N LYS A 152 -5.03 -24.30 2.82
CA LYS A 152 -5.21 -23.45 4.01
C LYS A 152 -5.79 -22.07 3.67
N GLY A 153 -6.81 -21.66 4.43
CA GLY A 153 -7.30 -20.29 4.43
C GLY A 153 -6.30 -19.29 5.01
N PHE A 154 -6.56 -18.01 4.78
CA PHE A 154 -5.75 -16.90 5.29
C PHE A 154 -5.63 -16.91 6.82
N PHE A 155 -6.71 -17.25 7.52
CA PHE A 155 -6.75 -17.25 8.99
C PHE A 155 -6.40 -18.61 9.62
N ALA A 156 -6.00 -19.60 8.81
CA ALA A 156 -5.65 -20.92 9.30
C ALA A 156 -4.26 -20.93 9.97
N GLU A 157 -4.09 -21.78 10.99
CA GLU A 157 -2.84 -21.89 11.72
C GLU A 157 -1.68 -22.36 10.81
N GLY A 158 -0.56 -21.66 10.90
CA GLY A 158 0.64 -21.92 10.10
C GLY A 158 0.45 -21.67 8.59
N THR A 159 -0.46 -20.77 8.20
CA THR A 159 -0.47 -20.18 6.85
C THR A 159 0.62 -19.11 6.78
N ASP A 160 1.56 -19.26 5.84
CA ASP A 160 2.52 -18.22 5.53
C ASP A 160 1.86 -17.21 4.58
N VAL A 161 1.58 -16.01 5.12
CA VAL A 161 0.97 -14.90 4.39
C VAL A 161 1.97 -13.77 4.17
N THR A 162 3.27 -14.08 4.13
CA THR A 162 4.31 -13.10 3.80
C THR A 162 3.96 -12.46 2.45
N ALA A 163 3.53 -11.20 2.49
CA ALA A 163 3.11 -10.46 1.32
C ALA A 163 4.35 -10.05 0.52
N TRP A 164 4.68 -10.84 -0.51
CA TRP A 164 5.63 -10.42 -1.54
C TRP A 164 5.10 -9.16 -2.22
N ASP A 165 5.96 -8.15 -2.38
CA ASP A 165 5.65 -6.79 -2.89
C ASP A 165 4.90 -5.82 -1.97
N CYS A 166 4.78 -6.14 -0.68
CA CYS A 166 4.59 -5.07 0.30
C CYS A 166 5.98 -4.59 0.74
N LEU A 167 6.15 -3.27 0.89
CA LEU A 167 7.34 -2.68 1.50
C LEU A 167 7.32 -2.94 3.02
N VAL A 168 7.15 -4.20 3.44
CA VAL A 168 7.25 -4.61 4.85
C VAL A 168 8.69 -4.52 5.30
#